data_AF-A0AAW4VFU7-F1
#
_entry.id   AF-A0AAW4VFU7-F1
#
_cell.length_a   1.000
_cell.length_b   1.000
_cell.length_c   1.000
_cell.angle_alpha   90.00
_cell.angle_beta   90.00
_cell.angle_gamma   90.00
#
_symmetry.space_group_name_H-M   'P 1'
#
loop_
_entity.id
_entity.type
_entity.pdbx_description
1 polymer ?
#
loop_
_entity_poly.entity_id
_entity_poly.type
_entity_poly.pdbx_seq_one_letter_code
_entity_poly.pdbx_strand_id
1 'polypeptide(L)'
;MHKLKKLILLILSISIASLYLMFSNSTEIEASSNDNNSINYLKLKNKSTSLSTIYSEKYQTRIHNQINKQKKLNNYTFQHPLLIRNPYGTNTTAVYMYFKTTEELQASYTIHCNNYADFSQTLNSNTLSGYTTEHEYLLIGAIPNQTNTITVTLTNKQGKVVDTLS
;
A
#
# COMPACT_ATOMS: atom_id res chain seq x y z
N MET A 1 32.12 7.52 -41.01
CA MET A 1 31.03 6.52 -40.82
C MET A 1 31.19 5.60 -39.60
N HIS A 2 32.38 5.10 -39.27
CA HIS A 2 32.53 4.08 -38.21
C HIS A 2 32.24 4.57 -36.77
N LYS A 3 32.53 5.85 -36.46
CA LYS A 3 32.23 6.47 -35.16
C LYS A 3 30.73 6.75 -34.95
N LEU A 4 30.02 7.13 -36.01
CA LEU A 4 28.58 7.39 -35.98
C LEU A 4 27.76 6.13 -35.71
N LYS A 5 28.15 4.98 -36.31
CA LYS A 5 27.53 3.67 -36.04
C LYS A 5 27.69 3.23 -34.58
N LYS A 6 28.87 3.44 -33.96
CA LYS A 6 29.11 3.12 -32.54
C LYS A 6 28.24 3.96 -31.59
N LEU A 7 28.05 5.24 -31.90
CA LEU A 7 27.22 6.14 -31.10
C LEU A 7 25.74 5.74 -31.14
N ILE A 8 25.22 5.35 -32.32
CA ILE A 8 23.83 4.88 -32.48
C ILE A 8 23.60 3.58 -31.70
N LEU A 9 24.53 2.61 -31.74
CA LEU A 9 24.41 1.37 -30.97
C LEU A 9 24.41 1.60 -29.45
N LEU A 10 25.18 2.57 -28.95
CA LEU A 10 25.21 2.92 -27.53
C LEU A 10 23.89 3.54 -27.05
N ILE A 11 23.30 4.42 -27.87
CA ILE A 11 22.00 5.03 -27.55
C ILE A 11 20.89 3.98 -27.57
N LEU A 12 20.92 3.05 -28.54
CA LEU A 12 19.97 1.94 -28.62
C LEU A 12 20.08 1.00 -27.40
N SER A 13 21.28 0.70 -26.91
CA SER A 13 21.45 -0.19 -25.75
C SER A 13 20.97 0.45 -24.46
N ILE A 14 21.17 1.76 -24.27
CA ILE A 14 20.66 2.51 -23.12
C ILE A 14 19.13 2.56 -23.13
N SER A 15 18.50 2.79 -24.29
CA SER A 15 17.04 2.80 -24.41
C SER A 15 16.41 1.41 -24.21
N ILE A 16 17.06 0.36 -24.69
CA ILE A 16 16.63 -1.03 -24.45
C ILE A 16 16.78 -1.39 -22.97
N ALA A 17 17.86 -0.98 -22.30
CA ALA A 17 18.06 -1.23 -20.88
C ALA A 17 17.06 -0.47 -20.00
N SER A 18 16.75 0.79 -20.32
CA SER A 18 15.74 1.56 -19.61
C SER A 18 14.32 1.03 -19.84
N LEU A 19 14.01 0.61 -21.07
CA LEU A 19 12.75 -0.04 -21.41
C LEU A 19 12.62 -1.41 -20.71
N TYR A 20 13.69 -2.21 -20.66
CA TYR A 20 13.73 -3.46 -19.91
C TYR A 20 13.59 -3.24 -18.39
N LEU A 21 14.20 -2.19 -17.84
CA LEU A 21 14.01 -1.77 -16.45
C LEU A 21 12.57 -1.31 -16.15
N MET A 22 11.90 -0.67 -17.13
CA MET A 22 10.49 -0.30 -17.04
C MET A 22 9.58 -1.54 -17.06
N PHE A 23 9.82 -2.50 -17.96
CA PHE A 23 9.03 -3.73 -18.05
C PHE A 23 9.26 -4.69 -16.86
N SER A 24 10.49 -4.81 -16.37
CA SER A 24 10.83 -5.67 -15.22
C SER A 24 10.30 -5.15 -13.87
N ASN A 25 10.07 -3.85 -13.75
CA ASN A 25 9.47 -3.22 -12.58
C ASN A 25 7.95 -3.06 -12.66
N SER A 26 7.27 -3.66 -13.64
CA SER A 26 5.80 -3.63 -13.68
C SER A 26 5.20 -4.10 -12.34
N THR A 27 4.42 -3.21 -11.74
CA THR A 27 3.67 -3.42 -10.51
C THR A 27 2.36 -4.11 -10.87
N GLU A 28 2.20 -5.35 -10.41
CA GLU A 28 0.92 -6.03 -10.49
C GLU A 28 -0.06 -5.44 -9.48
N ILE A 29 -1.29 -5.23 -9.93
CA ILE A 29 -2.38 -4.68 -9.13
C ILE A 29 -3.59 -5.60 -9.12
N GLU A 30 -4.43 -5.48 -8.11
CA GLU A 30 -5.75 -6.12 -8.01
C GLU A 30 -6.76 -5.10 -7.48
N ALA A 31 -7.91 -5.02 -8.13
CA ALA A 31 -9.01 -4.16 -7.71
C ALA A 31 -9.52 -4.59 -6.33
N SER A 32 -9.84 -3.64 -5.44
CA SER A 32 -10.41 -3.94 -4.12
C SER A 32 -11.87 -4.38 -4.20
N SER A 33 -12.60 -3.91 -5.21
CA SER A 33 -14.00 -4.22 -5.46
C SER A 33 -14.27 -4.25 -6.97
N ASN A 34 -15.48 -4.64 -7.36
CA ASN A 34 -15.96 -4.61 -8.74
C ASN A 34 -16.90 -3.42 -9.01
N ASP A 35 -17.01 -2.49 -8.07
CA ASP A 35 -17.82 -1.27 -8.17
C ASP A 35 -16.95 -0.04 -8.50
N ASN A 36 -17.59 1.12 -8.53
CA ASN A 36 -16.94 2.40 -8.85
C ASN A 36 -16.09 2.97 -7.70
N ASN A 37 -16.13 2.37 -6.52
CA ASN A 37 -15.32 2.77 -5.36
C ASN A 37 -14.00 1.98 -5.29
N SER A 38 -13.71 1.11 -6.27
CA SER A 38 -12.52 0.27 -6.26
C SER A 38 -11.22 1.09 -6.22
N ILE A 39 -10.36 0.76 -5.27
CA ILE A 39 -8.98 1.22 -5.18
C ILE A 39 -8.06 0.01 -5.38
N ASN A 40 -6.96 0.20 -6.11
CA ASN A 40 -6.06 -0.91 -6.42
C ASN A 40 -5.19 -1.32 -5.23
N TYR A 41 -5.19 -2.61 -4.91
CA TYR A 41 -4.15 -3.25 -4.12
C TYR A 41 -2.91 -3.51 -4.97
N LEU A 42 -1.73 -3.21 -4.43
CA LEU A 42 -0.46 -3.63 -4.99
C LEU A 42 -0.14 -5.07 -4.60
N LYS A 43 0.21 -5.91 -5.59
CA LYS A 43 0.68 -7.27 -5.37
C LYS A 43 2.18 -7.32 -5.17
N LEU A 44 2.59 -7.75 -3.99
CA LEU A 44 3.99 -8.05 -3.71
C LEU A 44 4.42 -9.35 -4.39
N LYS A 45 5.66 -9.40 -4.88
CA LYS A 45 6.22 -10.57 -5.55
C LYS A 45 6.79 -11.56 -4.53
N ASN A 46 6.88 -12.83 -4.95
CA ASN A 46 7.50 -13.91 -4.19
C ASN A 46 6.83 -14.14 -2.81
N LYS A 47 5.51 -14.03 -2.70
CA LYS A 47 4.78 -14.40 -1.47
C LYS A 47 4.80 -15.93 -1.27
N SER A 48 4.66 -16.37 -0.02
CA SER A 48 4.61 -17.79 0.33
C SER A 48 3.35 -18.10 1.14
N THR A 49 2.89 -19.34 1.08
CA THR A 49 1.83 -19.91 1.93
C THR A 49 2.38 -20.85 3.00
N SER A 50 3.67 -21.17 2.97
CA SER A 50 4.32 -22.03 3.97
C SER A 50 4.60 -21.25 5.25
N LEU A 51 4.09 -21.74 6.39
CA LEU A 51 4.25 -21.08 7.69
C LEU A 51 5.73 -20.94 8.08
N SER A 52 6.54 -21.98 7.91
CA SER A 52 7.98 -21.92 8.23
C SER A 52 8.71 -20.86 7.40
N THR A 53 8.27 -20.66 6.15
CA THR A 53 8.82 -19.60 5.29
C THR A 53 8.32 -18.23 5.72
N ILE A 54 7.02 -18.07 5.96
CA ILE A 54 6.40 -16.80 6.36
C ILE A 54 7.08 -16.25 7.61
N TYR A 55 7.28 -17.06 8.65
CA TYR A 55 7.88 -16.60 9.90
C TYR A 55 9.42 -16.50 9.85
N SER A 56 10.06 -16.82 8.71
CA SER A 56 11.50 -16.63 8.58
C SER A 56 11.86 -15.15 8.43
N GLU A 57 12.96 -14.73 9.06
CA GLU A 57 13.50 -13.37 8.94
C GLU A 57 13.76 -13.00 7.48
N LYS A 58 14.34 -13.92 6.69
CA LYS A 58 14.60 -13.72 5.27
C LYS A 58 13.34 -13.35 4.48
N TYR A 59 12.21 -14.01 4.76
CA TYR A 59 10.94 -13.70 4.12
C TYR A 59 10.42 -12.33 4.56
N GLN A 60 10.35 -12.09 5.87
CA GLN A 60 9.82 -10.86 6.45
C GLN A 60 10.62 -9.62 5.97
N THR A 61 11.95 -9.70 6.01
CA THR A 61 12.86 -8.64 5.51
C THR A 61 12.66 -8.37 4.02
N ARG A 62 12.48 -9.42 3.21
CA ARG A 62 12.23 -9.26 1.77
C ARG A 62 10.90 -8.57 1.49
N ILE A 63 9.83 -8.92 2.21
CA ILE A 63 8.54 -8.25 2.09
C ILE A 63 8.67 -6.78 2.53
N HIS A 64 9.30 -6.52 3.68
CA HIS A 64 9.53 -5.18 4.20
C HIS A 64 10.29 -4.29 3.19
N ASN A 65 11.37 -4.81 2.60
CA ASN A 65 12.15 -4.09 1.59
C ASN A 65 11.35 -3.78 0.32
N GLN A 66 10.45 -4.68 -0.09
CA GLN A 66 9.55 -4.40 -1.21
C GLN A 66 8.60 -3.23 -0.89
N ILE A 67 8.00 -3.22 0.31
CA ILE A 67 7.12 -2.12 0.77
C ILE A 67 7.89 -0.79 0.81
N ASN A 68 9.07 -0.78 1.42
CA ASN A 68 9.92 0.42 1.49
C ASN A 68 10.36 0.93 0.11
N LYS A 69 10.60 0.02 -0.84
CA LYS A 69 10.87 0.41 -2.23
C LYS A 69 9.62 1.08 -2.84
N GLN A 70 8.43 0.50 -2.66
CA GLN A 70 7.20 1.08 -3.18
C GLN A 70 6.91 2.47 -2.61
N LYS A 71 7.08 2.67 -1.30
CA LYS A 71 6.94 3.98 -0.62
C LYS A 71 7.81 5.08 -1.25
N LYS A 72 8.98 4.74 -1.78
CA LYS A 72 9.93 5.69 -2.39
C LYS A 72 9.69 5.95 -3.88
N LEU A 73 8.97 5.06 -4.57
CA LEU A 73 8.77 5.15 -6.01
C LEU A 73 7.64 6.10 -6.42
N ASN A 74 6.64 6.26 -5.56
CA ASN A 74 5.43 7.04 -5.85
C ASN A 74 5.13 8.03 -4.72
N ASN A 75 4.39 9.09 -5.05
CA ASN A 75 3.85 10.02 -4.07
C ASN A 75 2.42 9.59 -3.68
N TYR A 76 2.30 8.81 -2.61
CA TYR A 76 0.99 8.34 -2.14
C TYR A 76 0.27 9.43 -1.34
N THR A 77 -0.95 9.74 -1.76
CA THR A 77 -1.84 10.70 -1.10
C THR A 77 -2.99 9.95 -0.43
N PHE A 78 -3.77 10.61 0.42
CA PHE A 78 -4.91 9.96 1.07
C PHE A 78 -5.94 9.42 0.04
N GLN A 79 -6.17 10.13 -1.05
CA GLN A 79 -7.08 9.70 -2.13
C GLN A 79 -6.49 8.60 -3.03
N HIS A 80 -5.16 8.46 -3.06
CA HIS A 80 -4.46 7.43 -3.81
C HIS A 80 -3.39 6.76 -2.92
N PRO A 81 -3.80 6.00 -1.91
CA PRO A 81 -2.89 5.39 -0.95
C PRO A 81 -2.22 4.15 -1.54
N LEU A 82 -1.09 3.76 -0.97
CA LEU A 82 -0.53 2.43 -1.18
C LEU A 82 -1.33 1.43 -0.34
N LEU A 83 -2.07 0.54 -1.00
CA LEU A 83 -2.80 -0.55 -0.34
C LEU A 83 -2.17 -1.91 -0.66
N ILE A 84 -1.97 -2.75 0.35
CA ILE A 84 -1.44 -4.11 0.16
C ILE A 84 -2.20 -5.08 1.06
N ARG A 85 -2.83 -6.09 0.46
CA ARG A 85 -3.53 -7.14 1.23
C ARG A 85 -2.54 -8.16 1.81
N ASN A 86 -2.69 -8.45 3.11
CA ASN A 86 -1.91 -9.43 3.86
C ASN A 86 -0.41 -9.39 3.48
N PRO A 87 0.29 -8.24 3.64
CA PRO A 87 1.63 -8.05 3.07
C PRO A 87 2.61 -9.13 3.53
N TYR A 88 2.65 -9.37 4.84
CA TYR A 88 3.59 -10.27 5.51
C TYR A 88 3.13 -11.74 5.58
N GLY A 89 1.94 -12.06 5.07
CA GLY A 89 1.41 -13.44 5.09
C GLY A 89 0.84 -13.89 6.43
N THR A 90 0.88 -13.06 7.47
CA THR A 90 0.53 -13.41 8.85
C THR A 90 -0.92 -13.10 9.23
N ASN A 91 -1.63 -12.26 8.46
CA ASN A 91 -3.02 -11.92 8.71
C ASN A 91 -3.79 -11.77 7.37
N THR A 92 -4.64 -12.75 7.06
CA THR A 92 -5.29 -12.92 5.76
C THR A 92 -6.37 -11.88 5.44
N THR A 93 -6.91 -11.20 6.45
CA THR A 93 -7.94 -10.16 6.28
C THR A 93 -7.38 -8.75 6.47
N ALA A 94 -6.11 -8.61 6.84
CA ALA A 94 -5.50 -7.31 7.03
C ALA A 94 -5.17 -6.59 5.71
N VAL A 95 -5.34 -5.28 5.73
CA VAL A 95 -4.93 -4.36 4.65
C VAL A 95 -3.88 -3.41 5.19
N TYR A 96 -2.70 -3.41 4.58
CA TYR A 96 -1.68 -2.39 4.83
C TYR A 96 -2.01 -1.15 4.03
N MET A 97 -1.91 0.01 4.66
CA MET A 97 -2.20 1.31 4.07
C MET A 97 -1.04 2.27 4.34
N TYR A 98 -0.59 2.98 3.29
CA TYR A 98 0.40 4.04 3.41
C TYR A 98 0.07 5.26 2.55
N PHE A 99 0.19 6.44 3.12
CA PHE A 99 0.03 7.73 2.41
C PHE A 99 0.70 8.87 3.20
N LYS A 100 0.80 10.04 2.55
CA LYS A 100 1.24 11.28 3.18
C LYS A 100 0.17 12.37 3.08
N THR A 101 0.21 13.28 4.03
CA THR A 101 -0.63 14.49 4.09
C THR A 101 0.27 15.72 4.22
N THR A 102 -0.27 16.89 3.88
CA THR A 102 0.45 18.17 4.01
C THR A 102 0.42 18.73 5.43
N GLU A 103 -0.55 18.30 6.24
CA GLU A 103 -0.71 18.69 7.64
C GLU A 103 -0.78 17.45 8.55
N GLU A 104 -0.48 17.63 9.84
CA GLU A 104 -0.52 16.54 10.82
C GLU A 104 -1.97 16.14 11.13
N LEU A 105 -2.36 14.93 10.74
CA LEU A 105 -3.71 14.40 10.92
C LEU A 105 -3.69 13.12 11.75
N GLN A 106 -4.82 12.84 12.40
CA GLN A 106 -5.10 11.55 13.01
C GLN A 106 -5.98 10.75 12.04
N ALA A 107 -5.70 9.47 11.89
CA ALA A 107 -6.53 8.57 11.11
C ALA A 107 -7.35 7.66 12.04
N SER A 108 -8.62 7.46 11.72
CA SER A 108 -9.45 6.38 12.26
C SER A 108 -10.06 5.59 11.11
N TYR A 109 -10.51 4.38 11.39
CA TYR A 109 -11.26 3.60 10.41
C TYR A 109 -12.45 2.89 11.04
N THR A 110 -13.45 2.61 10.21
CA THR A 110 -14.60 1.76 10.52
C THR A 110 -14.72 0.68 9.46
N ILE A 111 -14.93 -0.55 9.88
CA ILE A 111 -15.27 -1.67 9.02
C ILE A 111 -16.76 -1.95 9.19
N HIS A 112 -17.48 -1.83 8.08
CA HIS A 112 -18.87 -2.23 7.97
C HIS A 112 -18.99 -3.56 7.21
N CYS A 113 -19.81 -4.47 7.73
CA CYS A 113 -20.13 -5.74 7.08
C CYS A 113 -21.58 -6.12 7.42
N ASN A 114 -22.40 -6.42 6.41
CA ASN A 114 -23.81 -6.75 6.60
C ASN A 114 -23.99 -7.89 7.63
N ASN A 115 -24.92 -7.70 8.57
CA ASN A 115 -25.24 -8.62 9.68
C ASN A 115 -24.18 -8.72 10.79
N TYR A 116 -23.15 -7.87 10.76
CA TYR A 116 -22.16 -7.74 11.84
C TYR A 116 -22.20 -6.33 12.41
N ALA A 117 -21.78 -6.18 13.68
CA ALA A 117 -21.59 -4.87 14.26
C ALA A 117 -20.39 -4.17 13.62
N ASP A 118 -20.49 -2.85 13.46
CA ASP A 118 -19.39 -2.05 12.96
C ASP A 118 -18.19 -2.13 13.91
N PHE A 119 -16.99 -2.22 13.33
CA PHE A 119 -15.74 -2.23 14.08
C PHE A 119 -14.94 -0.97 13.78
N SER A 120 -14.73 -0.12 14.79
CA SER A 120 -14.01 1.15 14.64
C SER A 120 -12.75 1.20 15.50
N GLN A 121 -11.69 1.82 14.97
CA GLN A 121 -10.45 2.05 15.71
C GLN A 121 -9.79 3.37 15.30
N THR A 122 -9.15 4.02 16.27
CA THR A 122 -8.20 5.11 16.01
C THR A 122 -6.82 4.50 15.77
N LEU A 123 -6.18 4.89 14.66
CA LEU A 123 -4.91 4.32 14.23
C LEU A 123 -3.74 4.96 14.97
N ASN A 124 -2.81 4.12 15.42
CA ASN A 124 -1.60 4.57 16.11
C ASN A 124 -0.55 5.06 15.10
N SER A 125 -0.26 6.36 15.12
CA SER A 125 0.75 7.02 14.27
C SER A 125 2.20 6.84 14.74
N ASN A 126 2.44 6.08 15.81
CA ASN A 126 3.72 6.00 16.52
C ASN A 126 4.25 7.37 16.98
N THR A 127 3.34 8.31 17.24
CA THR A 127 3.64 9.64 17.80
C THR A 127 2.91 9.81 19.13
N LEU A 128 3.48 10.59 20.05
CA LEU A 128 2.85 10.89 21.34
C LEU A 128 1.52 11.64 21.20
N SER A 129 1.36 12.42 20.13
CA SER A 129 0.16 13.21 19.88
C SER A 129 -0.96 12.40 19.20
N GLY A 130 -0.64 11.31 18.51
CA GLY A 130 -1.58 10.60 17.64
C GLY A 130 -1.81 11.27 16.28
N TYR A 131 -1.00 12.29 15.94
CA TYR A 131 -1.04 13.00 14.65
C TYR A 131 0.30 12.85 13.92
N THR A 132 0.26 12.80 12.58
CA THR A 132 1.44 12.64 11.71
C THR A 132 1.15 13.17 10.31
N THR A 133 2.19 13.45 9.53
CA THR A 133 2.11 13.69 8.07
C THR A 133 2.46 12.45 7.25
N GLU A 134 3.03 11.43 7.88
CA GLU A 134 3.35 10.14 7.27
C GLU A 134 2.56 9.05 7.97
N HIS A 135 1.62 8.46 7.23
CA HIS A 135 0.64 7.50 7.72
C HIS A 135 1.02 6.10 7.23
N GLU A 136 1.25 5.18 8.16
CA GLU A 136 1.58 3.77 7.87
C GLU A 136 0.87 2.86 8.84
N TYR A 137 -0.09 2.08 8.34
CA TYR A 137 -1.02 1.34 9.18
C TYR A 137 -1.28 -0.06 8.67
N LEU A 138 -1.70 -0.93 9.59
CA LEU A 138 -2.31 -2.21 9.27
C LEU A 138 -3.76 -2.17 9.76
N LEU A 139 -4.71 -2.12 8.83
CA LEU A 139 -6.14 -2.17 9.11
C LEU A 139 -6.53 -3.64 9.33
N ILE A 140 -7.18 -3.94 10.46
CA ILE A 140 -7.54 -5.30 10.88
C ILE A 140 -9.02 -5.35 11.29
N GLY A 141 -9.57 -6.57 11.41
CA GLY A 141 -10.96 -6.77 11.86
C GLY A 141 -11.96 -7.04 10.73
N ALA A 142 -11.51 -7.08 9.46
CA ALA A 142 -12.37 -7.47 8.35
C ALA A 142 -12.82 -8.94 8.48
N ILE A 143 -14.10 -9.17 8.18
CA ILE A 143 -14.75 -10.47 8.27
C ILE A 143 -14.35 -11.31 7.05
N PRO A 144 -13.78 -12.52 7.23
CA PRO A 144 -13.34 -13.35 6.12
C PRO A 144 -14.53 -13.81 5.27
N ASN A 145 -14.31 -13.90 3.94
CA ASN A 145 -15.31 -14.34 2.96
C ASN A 145 -16.61 -13.50 2.92
N GLN A 146 -16.53 -12.25 3.39
CA GLN A 146 -17.62 -11.28 3.30
C GLN A 146 -17.16 -10.04 2.54
N THR A 147 -18.11 -9.27 2.02
CA THR A 147 -17.86 -7.91 1.54
C THR A 147 -17.73 -6.99 2.75
N ASN A 148 -16.56 -6.39 2.90
CA ASN A 148 -16.27 -5.42 3.95
C ASN A 148 -16.09 -4.04 3.31
N THR A 149 -16.79 -3.04 3.82
CA THR A 149 -16.54 -1.64 3.48
C THR A 149 -15.65 -1.05 4.55
N ILE A 150 -14.47 -0.56 4.17
CA ILE A 150 -13.51 0.04 5.10
C ILE A 150 -13.49 1.53 4.86
N THR A 151 -14.08 2.28 5.77
CA THR A 151 -14.06 3.75 5.72
C THR A 151 -12.96 4.28 6.61
N VAL A 152 -12.00 5.01 6.05
CA VAL A 152 -10.92 5.70 6.75
C VAL A 152 -11.25 7.19 6.82
N THR A 153 -11.10 7.80 7.99
CA THR A 153 -11.38 9.22 8.24
C THR A 153 -10.13 9.91 8.75
N LEU A 154 -9.83 11.10 8.23
CA LEU A 154 -8.78 11.97 8.73
C LEU A 154 -9.37 13.12 9.54
N THR A 155 -8.79 13.38 10.71
CA THR A 155 -9.23 14.42 11.64
C THR A 155 -8.05 15.29 12.04
N ASN A 156 -8.26 16.61 12.08
CA ASN A 156 -7.25 17.57 12.52
C ASN A 156 -7.22 17.73 14.05
N LYS A 157 -6.26 18.50 14.56
CA LYS A 157 -6.08 18.73 16.01
C LYS A 157 -7.26 19.43 16.69
N GLN A 158 -8.16 20.05 15.93
CA GLN A 158 -9.39 20.66 16.45
C GLN A 158 -10.56 19.67 16.49
N GLY A 159 -10.35 18.39 16.13
CA GLY A 159 -11.39 17.38 16.07
C GLY A 159 -12.29 17.47 14.84
N LYS A 160 -11.93 18.28 13.84
CA LYS A 160 -12.70 18.43 12.60
C LYS A 160 -12.25 17.37 11.59
N VAL A 161 -13.23 16.69 10.98
CA VAL A 161 -13.00 15.80 9.83
C VAL A 161 -12.48 16.62 8.65
N VAL A 162 -11.34 16.20 8.12
CA VAL A 162 -10.67 16.81 6.98
C VAL A 162 -11.01 16.06 5.69
N ASP A 163 -10.96 14.73 5.72
CA ASP A 163 -11.21 13.89 4.55
C ASP A 163 -11.71 12.49 4.95
N THR A 164 -12.33 11.78 4.01
CA THR A 164 -12.82 10.41 4.18
C THR A 164 -12.64 9.62 2.89
N LEU A 165 -12.20 8.37 3.04
CA LEU A 165 -12.02 7.40 1.96
C LEU A 165 -12.78 6.13 2.31
N SER A 166 -13.53 5.53 1.37
CA SER A 166 -14.29 4.30 1.61
C SER A 166 -14.19 3.31 0.45
#